data_AF-A0A9P0ARE4-F1
#
_entry.id   AF-A0A9P0ARE4-F1
#
_cell.length_a   1.000
_cell.length_b   1.000
_cell.length_c   1.000
_cell.angle_alpha   90.00
_cell.angle_beta   90.00
_cell.angle_gamma   90.00
#
_symmetry.space_group_name_H-M   'P 1'
#
loop_
_entity.id
_entity.type
_entity.pdbx_description
1 polymer ?
#
loop_
_entity_poly.entity_id
_entity_poly.type
_entity_poly.pdbx_seq_one_letter_code
_entity_poly.pdbx_strand_id
1 'polypeptide(L)'
;MLKETIMTEENIFLFVPNLIGYARIVLAIISFYFMPTHYTIAATCYVVSSLLDAFDGHAARMLNQGTKFGGMLDQLTDRCGTMGLCAVLCTFYPNWMFWIIMSMCIDIFCHWIYLHSSILQGKTSHKFIDMSENPIMNVYYTNRPVLFFMCAGNEAFYASLYLVNFIEGPIIAGLGLFRIILYFSLPIAVVKTAISLLHCVVAARNLGIIDVNDRKKGN
;
A
#
# COMPACT_ATOMS: atom_id res chain seq x y z
N MET A 1 -15.08 33.87 37.42
CA MET A 1 -15.77 33.55 36.15
C MET A 1 -14.75 32.92 35.21
N LEU A 2 -14.53 31.62 35.38
CA LEU A 2 -13.65 30.83 34.51
C LEU A 2 -14.41 30.60 33.20
N LYS A 3 -13.88 31.10 32.08
CA LYS A 3 -14.33 30.68 30.75
C LYS A 3 -13.97 29.20 30.62
N GLU A 4 -14.95 28.31 30.77
CA GLU A 4 -14.88 26.99 30.15
C GLU A 4 -14.76 27.22 28.66
N THR A 5 -13.52 27.18 28.16
CA THR A 5 -13.29 26.98 26.74
C THR A 5 -13.87 25.61 26.41
N ILE A 6 -15.05 25.59 25.78
CA ILE A 6 -15.58 24.40 25.14
C ILE A 6 -14.55 24.04 24.06
N MET A 7 -13.59 23.19 24.41
CA MET A 7 -12.75 22.48 23.46
C MET A 7 -13.72 21.62 22.66
N THR A 8 -14.12 22.09 21.48
CA THR A 8 -14.82 21.23 20.53
C THR A 8 -13.87 20.07 20.25
N GLU A 9 -14.26 18.86 20.63
CA GLU A 9 -13.44 17.68 20.36
C GLU A 9 -13.18 17.60 18.86
N GLU A 10 -11.91 17.58 18.47
CA GLU A 10 -11.53 17.51 17.07
C GLU A 10 -12.04 16.20 16.46
N ASN A 11 -12.91 16.30 15.46
CA ASN A 11 -13.38 15.12 14.75
C ASN A 11 -12.32 14.66 13.74
N ILE A 12 -11.44 13.76 14.19
CA ILE A 12 -10.36 13.20 13.36
C ILE A 12 -10.88 12.54 12.07
N PHE A 13 -12.12 12.02 12.05
CA PHE A 13 -12.67 11.37 10.86
C PHE A 13 -12.96 12.33 9.71
N LEU A 14 -13.09 13.62 10.02
CA LEU A 14 -13.33 14.70 9.05
C LEU A 14 -12.06 15.48 8.69
N PHE A 15 -10.89 15.03 9.15
CA PHE A 15 -9.62 15.60 8.72
C PHE A 15 -9.46 15.47 7.21
N VAL A 16 -8.89 16.50 6.57
CA VAL A 16 -8.69 16.59 5.12
C VAL A 16 -8.04 15.33 4.53
N PRO A 17 -6.93 14.77 5.08
CA PRO A 17 -6.35 13.53 4.56
C PRO A 17 -7.33 12.34 4.59
N ASN A 18 -8.19 12.24 5.61
CA ASN A 18 -9.16 11.14 5.71
C ASN A 18 -10.30 11.30 4.71
N LEU A 19 -10.74 12.53 4.43
CA LEU A 19 -11.72 12.79 3.37
C LEU A 19 -11.17 12.42 1.98
N ILE A 20 -9.89 12.69 1.72
CA ILE A 20 -9.21 12.23 0.50
C ILE A 20 -9.15 10.69 0.48
N GLY A 21 -8.82 10.05 1.61
CA GLY A 21 -8.86 8.60 1.76
C GLY A 21 -10.23 7.98 1.42
N TYR A 22 -11.33 8.59 1.89
CA TYR A 22 -12.68 8.13 1.52
C TYR A 22 -12.98 8.32 0.03
N ALA A 23 -12.54 9.42 -0.57
CA ALA A 23 -12.66 9.62 -2.01
C ALA A 23 -11.90 8.54 -2.81
N ARG A 24 -10.70 8.14 -2.35
CA ARG A 24 -9.92 7.04 -2.94
C ARG A 24 -10.69 5.73 -2.92
N ILE A 25 -11.34 5.40 -1.80
CA ILE A 25 -12.17 4.19 -1.67
C ILE A 25 -13.33 4.23 -2.68
N VAL A 26 -14.05 5.35 -2.78
CA VAL A 26 -15.16 5.49 -3.75
C VAL A 26 -14.67 5.32 -5.19
N LEU A 27 -13.54 5.95 -5.54
CA LEU A 27 -12.92 5.80 -6.87
C LEU A 27 -12.49 4.36 -7.14
N ALA A 28 -11.93 3.66 -6.16
CA ALA A 28 -11.56 2.25 -6.29
C ALA A 28 -12.80 1.36 -6.52
N ILE A 29 -13.90 1.58 -5.81
CA ILE A 29 -15.16 0.86 -6.01
C ILE A 29 -15.71 1.07 -7.42
N ILE A 30 -15.73 2.33 -7.89
CA ILE A 30 -16.14 2.64 -9.27
C ILE A 30 -15.22 1.92 -10.27
N SER A 31 -13.92 1.95 -10.02
CA SER A 31 -12.95 1.26 -10.86
C SER A 31 -13.26 -0.24 -10.97
N PHE A 32 -13.40 -0.93 -9.84
CA PHE A 32 -13.66 -2.37 -9.80
C PHE A 32 -14.97 -2.75 -10.51
N TYR A 33 -16.02 -1.94 -10.36
CA TYR A 33 -17.29 -2.17 -11.04
C TYR A 33 -17.16 -2.12 -12.56
N PHE A 34 -16.41 -1.15 -13.08
CA PHE A 34 -16.25 -0.95 -14.52
C PHE A 34 -15.12 -1.79 -15.15
N MET A 35 -14.20 -2.34 -14.36
CA MET A 35 -13.06 -3.13 -14.86
C MET A 35 -13.43 -4.22 -15.89
N PRO A 36 -14.53 -4.98 -15.74
CA PRO A 36 -14.91 -6.01 -16.71
C PRO A 36 -15.52 -5.48 -18.01
N THR A 37 -16.01 -4.23 -18.04
CA THR A 37 -16.89 -3.75 -19.13
C THR A 37 -16.41 -2.46 -19.79
N HIS A 38 -15.82 -1.53 -19.05
CA HIS A 38 -15.45 -0.19 -19.52
C HIS A 38 -14.05 0.18 -19.02
N TYR A 39 -13.04 -0.26 -19.76
CA TYR A 39 -11.65 -0.15 -19.30
C TYR A 39 -11.17 1.29 -19.11
N THR A 40 -11.70 2.25 -19.87
CA THR A 40 -11.34 3.68 -19.79
C THR A 40 -11.77 4.31 -18.47
N ILE A 41 -13.02 4.10 -18.06
CA ILE A 41 -13.55 4.57 -16.77
C ILE A 41 -12.79 3.89 -15.64
N ALA A 42 -12.64 2.56 -15.73
CA ALA A 42 -11.94 1.78 -14.72
C ALA A 42 -10.51 2.25 -14.49
N ALA A 43 -9.72 2.39 -15.56
CA ALA A 43 -8.33 2.83 -15.48
C ALA A 43 -8.22 4.27 -14.99
N THR A 44 -9.10 5.18 -15.44
CA THR A 44 -9.09 6.58 -15.00
C THR A 44 -9.37 6.67 -13.50
N CYS A 45 -10.42 6.02 -13.01
CA CYS A 45 -10.73 6.00 -11.58
C CYS A 45 -9.63 5.34 -10.75
N TYR A 46 -9.02 4.26 -11.24
CA TYR A 46 -7.90 3.60 -10.57
C TYR A 46 -6.70 4.54 -10.42
N VAL A 47 -6.23 5.11 -11.54
CA VAL A 47 -5.07 6.00 -11.56
C VAL A 47 -5.31 7.25 -10.71
N VAL A 48 -6.49 7.86 -10.79
CA VAL A 48 -6.83 9.01 -9.93
C VAL A 48 -6.82 8.61 -8.46
N SER A 49 -7.38 7.45 -8.10
CA SER A 49 -7.34 6.94 -6.72
C SER A 49 -5.90 6.72 -6.23
N SER A 50 -5.05 6.09 -7.04
CA SER A 50 -3.63 5.87 -6.72
C SER A 50 -2.84 7.17 -6.62
N LEU A 51 -3.15 8.20 -7.43
CA LEU A 51 -2.48 9.49 -7.34
C LEU A 51 -2.87 10.27 -6.07
N LEU A 52 -4.13 10.16 -5.63
CA LEU A 52 -4.63 10.80 -4.42
C LEU A 52 -3.94 10.34 -3.13
N ASP A 53 -3.32 9.15 -3.14
CA ASP A 53 -2.44 8.64 -2.07
C ASP A 53 -1.32 9.64 -1.70
N ALA A 54 -0.62 10.15 -2.71
CA ALA A 54 0.45 11.12 -2.46
C ALA A 54 -0.11 12.43 -1.88
N PHE A 55 -1.34 12.79 -2.24
CA PHE A 55 -1.99 14.02 -1.81
C PHE A 55 -2.51 13.94 -0.37
N ASP A 56 -3.08 12.80 0.08
CA ASP A 56 -3.50 12.67 1.47
C ASP A 56 -2.32 12.70 2.44
N GLY A 57 -1.21 12.01 2.11
CA GLY A 57 -0.01 12.03 2.93
C GLY A 57 0.63 13.43 2.95
N HIS A 58 0.58 14.15 1.83
CA HIS A 58 1.02 15.54 1.78
C HIS A 58 0.13 16.46 2.64
N ALA A 59 -1.19 16.34 2.52
CA ALA A 59 -2.15 17.10 3.30
C ALA A 59 -2.01 16.82 4.81
N ALA A 60 -1.84 15.56 5.21
CA ALA A 60 -1.63 15.17 6.61
C ALA A 60 -0.41 15.87 7.23
N ARG A 61 0.69 16.01 6.47
CA ARG A 61 1.90 16.69 6.93
C ARG A 61 1.76 18.21 6.95
N MET A 62 1.21 18.78 5.87
CA MET A 62 1.08 20.23 5.73
C MET A 62 0.09 20.82 6.75
N LEU A 63 -1.00 20.11 7.02
CA LEU A 63 -2.05 20.54 7.96
C LEU A 63 -1.83 20.02 9.39
N ASN A 64 -0.75 19.27 9.64
CA ASN A 64 -0.49 18.59 10.91
C ASN A 64 -1.68 17.70 11.38
N GLN A 65 -2.33 17.04 10.42
CA GLN A 65 -3.51 16.18 10.61
C GLN A 65 -3.17 14.68 10.54
N GLY A 66 -1.92 14.31 10.81
CA GLY A 66 -1.49 12.91 10.86
C GLY A 66 -2.09 12.18 12.06
N THR A 67 -2.80 11.07 11.81
CA THR A 67 -3.45 10.26 12.87
C THR A 67 -3.20 8.77 12.65
N LYS A 68 -3.33 7.97 13.72
CA LYS A 68 -3.25 6.49 13.62
C LYS A 68 -4.35 5.93 12.72
N PHE A 69 -5.56 6.47 12.83
CA PHE A 69 -6.69 6.09 11.98
C PHE A 69 -6.37 6.38 10.51
N GLY A 70 -5.91 7.60 10.19
CA GLY A 70 -5.57 7.97 8.81
C GLY A 70 -4.46 7.11 8.22
N GLY A 71 -3.39 6.84 8.99
CA GLY A 71 -2.32 5.95 8.53
C GLY A 71 -2.78 4.50 8.31
N MET A 72 -3.74 4.00 9.10
CA MET A 72 -4.34 2.68 8.87
C MET A 72 -5.28 2.69 7.66
N LEU A 73 -6.09 3.73 7.51
CA LEU A 73 -7.01 3.90 6.38
C LEU A 73 -6.24 3.94 5.05
N ASP A 74 -5.15 4.70 5.01
CA ASP A 74 -4.24 4.80 3.88
C ASP A 74 -3.67 3.43 3.48
N GLN A 75 -3.00 2.78 4.42
CA GLN A 75 -2.36 1.48 4.22
C GLN A 75 -3.35 0.39 3.75
N LEU A 76 -4.58 0.39 4.28
CA LEU A 76 -5.62 -0.57 3.90
C LEU A 76 -6.23 -0.25 2.54
N THR A 77 -6.49 1.03 2.25
CA THR A 77 -7.02 1.48 0.95
C THR A 77 -6.11 1.03 -0.19
N ASP A 78 -4.80 1.22 -0.03
CA ASP A 78 -3.80 0.76 -0.99
C ASP A 78 -3.90 -0.74 -1.27
N ARG A 79 -3.85 -1.58 -0.23
CA ARG A 79 -3.79 -3.04 -0.42
C ARG A 79 -5.11 -3.58 -0.99
N CYS A 80 -6.24 -3.02 -0.57
CA CYS A 80 -7.53 -3.33 -1.17
C CYS A 80 -7.61 -2.89 -2.63
N GLY A 81 -7.02 -1.73 -2.98
CA GLY A 81 -6.85 -1.22 -4.33
C GLY A 81 -6.17 -2.24 -5.25
N THR A 82 -4.92 -2.58 -4.93
CA THR A 82 -4.11 -3.53 -5.71
C THR A 82 -4.74 -4.92 -5.74
N MET A 83 -5.31 -5.39 -4.61
CA MET A 83 -5.98 -6.68 -4.54
C MET A 83 -7.18 -6.75 -5.48
N GLY A 84 -8.04 -5.72 -5.51
CA GLY A 84 -9.20 -5.68 -6.41
C GLY A 84 -8.79 -5.72 -7.88
N LEU A 85 -7.74 -4.97 -8.25
CA LEU A 85 -7.17 -5.03 -9.59
C LEU A 85 -6.63 -6.42 -9.93
N CYS A 86 -5.86 -7.02 -9.03
CA CYS A 86 -5.31 -8.37 -9.21
C CYS A 86 -6.40 -9.44 -9.31
N ALA A 87 -7.50 -9.32 -8.56
CA ALA A 87 -8.63 -10.23 -8.65
C ALA A 87 -9.27 -10.20 -10.05
N VAL A 88 -9.41 -9.03 -10.67
CA VAL A 88 -9.85 -8.92 -12.07
C VAL A 88 -8.81 -9.51 -13.02
N LEU A 89 -7.52 -9.24 -12.81
CA LEU A 89 -6.45 -9.78 -13.66
C LEU A 89 -6.42 -11.32 -13.69
N CYS A 90 -6.82 -11.99 -12.61
CA CYS A 90 -7.00 -13.45 -12.61
C CYS A 90 -8.02 -13.93 -13.66
N THR A 91 -9.03 -13.11 -13.98
CA THR A 91 -10.03 -13.44 -15.00
C THR A 91 -9.51 -13.24 -16.42
N PHE A 92 -8.60 -12.28 -16.62
CA PHE A 92 -8.01 -11.98 -17.93
C PHE A 92 -6.83 -12.91 -18.25
N TYR A 93 -6.08 -13.32 -17.23
CA TYR A 93 -4.86 -14.13 -17.37
C TYR A 93 -4.94 -15.45 -16.57
N PRO A 94 -5.86 -16.38 -16.90
CA PRO A 94 -6.06 -17.61 -16.12
C PRO A 94 -4.81 -18.49 -16.02
N ASN A 95 -3.95 -18.49 -17.05
CA ASN A 95 -2.67 -19.23 -17.03
C ASN A 95 -1.67 -18.69 -15.99
N TRP A 96 -1.80 -17.41 -15.60
CA TRP A 96 -0.93 -16.73 -14.63
C TRP A 96 -1.59 -16.54 -13.26
N MET A 97 -2.84 -17.00 -13.11
CA MET A 97 -3.66 -16.83 -11.91
C MET A 97 -2.93 -17.25 -10.62
N PHE A 98 -2.22 -18.37 -10.64
CA PHE A 98 -1.43 -18.82 -9.48
C PHE A 98 -0.45 -17.73 -9.00
N TRP A 99 0.32 -17.15 -9.92
CA TRP A 99 1.31 -16.12 -9.58
C TRP A 99 0.68 -14.81 -9.14
N ILE A 100 -0.43 -14.41 -9.76
CA ILE A 100 -1.18 -13.21 -9.37
C ILE A 100 -1.75 -13.38 -7.95
N ILE A 101 -2.34 -14.54 -7.65
CA ILE A 101 -2.81 -14.89 -6.30
C ILE A 101 -1.67 -14.89 -5.30
N MET A 102 -0.55 -15.52 -5.61
CA MET A 102 0.60 -15.53 -4.71
C MET A 102 1.11 -14.12 -4.41
N SER A 103 1.17 -13.23 -5.41
CA SER A 103 1.59 -11.85 -5.19
C SER A 103 0.62 -11.09 -4.26
N MET A 104 -0.69 -11.22 -4.47
CA MET A 104 -1.71 -10.64 -3.58
C MET A 104 -1.58 -11.16 -2.15
N CYS A 105 -1.46 -12.47 -1.98
CA CYS A 105 -1.36 -13.10 -0.66
C CYS A 105 -0.10 -12.66 0.07
N ILE A 106 1.06 -12.65 -0.61
CA ILE A 106 2.32 -12.18 -0.04
C ILE A 106 2.18 -10.72 0.41
N ASP A 107 1.64 -9.86 -0.45
CA ASP A 107 1.56 -8.44 -0.13
C ASP A 107 0.70 -8.16 1.11
N ILE A 108 -0.50 -8.73 1.16
CA ILE A 108 -1.44 -8.55 2.27
C ILE A 108 -0.89 -9.18 3.55
N PHE A 109 -0.49 -10.46 3.49
CA PHE A 109 -0.04 -11.20 4.66
C PHE A 109 1.18 -10.55 5.32
N CYS A 110 2.19 -10.21 4.51
CA CYS A 110 3.44 -9.67 5.02
C CYS A 110 3.26 -8.27 5.64
N HIS A 111 2.47 -7.39 5.01
CA HIS A 111 2.19 -6.08 5.58
C HIS A 111 1.31 -6.17 6.83
N TRP A 112 0.34 -7.09 6.86
CA TRP A 112 -0.55 -7.29 8.00
C TRP A 112 0.23 -7.73 9.24
N ILE A 113 1.02 -8.80 9.14
CA ILE A 113 1.82 -9.30 10.27
C ILE A 113 2.84 -8.26 10.72
N TYR A 114 3.43 -7.52 9.78
CA TYR A 114 4.37 -6.45 10.07
C TYR A 114 3.73 -5.31 10.85
N LEU A 115 2.62 -4.75 10.37
CA LEU A 115 1.86 -3.69 11.05
C LEU A 115 1.48 -4.12 12.47
N HIS A 116 0.95 -5.34 12.63
CA HIS A 116 0.61 -5.88 13.95
C HIS A 116 1.83 -5.99 14.87
N SER A 117 2.95 -6.49 14.35
CA SER A 117 4.20 -6.58 15.13
C SER A 117 4.68 -5.20 15.59
N SER A 118 4.60 -4.17 14.75
CA SER A 118 5.01 -2.80 15.08
C SER A 118 4.10 -2.16 16.14
N ILE A 119 2.79 -2.44 16.09
CA ILE A 119 1.84 -1.96 17.10
C ILE A 119 2.11 -2.61 18.47
N LEU A 120 2.42 -3.91 18.49
CA LEU A 120 2.76 -4.63 19.71
C LEU A 120 4.09 -4.14 20.32
N GLN A 121 5.09 -3.82 19.48
CA GLN A 121 6.37 -3.27 19.91
C GLN A 121 6.27 -1.93 20.63
N GLY A 122 5.30 -1.07 20.26
CA GLY A 122 5.06 0.22 20.94
C GLY A 122 4.75 0.12 22.44
N LYS A 123 4.62 -1.09 23.00
CA LYS A 123 4.42 -1.37 24.44
C LYS A 123 5.69 -1.83 25.18
N THR A 124 6.80 -2.14 24.50
CA THR A 124 7.98 -2.76 25.13
C THR A 124 9.27 -2.20 24.52
N SER A 125 10.09 -1.47 25.28
CA SER A 125 10.99 -0.46 24.69
C SER A 125 12.47 -0.84 24.46
N HIS A 126 12.99 -2.03 24.81
CA HIS A 126 14.46 -2.16 24.95
C HIS A 126 15.18 -3.41 24.39
N LYS A 127 14.54 -4.32 23.63
CA LYS A 127 15.22 -5.48 23.02
C LYS A 127 14.70 -5.89 21.62
N PHE A 128 14.15 -4.95 20.87
CA PHE A 128 13.60 -5.25 19.54
C PHE A 128 14.64 -5.09 18.45
N ILE A 129 14.55 -5.93 17.42
CA ILE A 129 15.29 -5.73 16.18
C ILE A 129 14.59 -4.57 15.48
N ASP A 130 15.14 -3.39 15.64
CA ASP A 130 14.67 -2.20 14.94
C ASP A 130 14.94 -2.37 13.43
N MET A 131 14.01 -1.87 12.61
CA MET A 131 14.11 -1.93 11.14
C MET A 131 15.40 -1.29 10.60
N SER A 132 16.03 -0.45 11.41
CA SER A 132 17.31 0.20 11.12
C SER A 132 18.49 -0.78 10.99
N GLU A 133 18.39 -2.02 11.51
CA GLU A 133 19.47 -3.01 11.44
C GLU A 133 19.54 -3.75 10.09
N ASN A 134 18.46 -3.83 9.31
CA ASN A 134 18.51 -4.38 7.95
C ASN A 134 18.74 -3.25 6.93
N PRO A 135 19.88 -3.25 6.20
CA PRO A 135 20.23 -2.16 5.28
C PRO A 135 19.16 -1.89 4.21
N ILE A 136 18.49 -2.95 3.72
CA ILE A 136 17.50 -2.84 2.65
C ILE A 136 16.24 -2.13 3.18
N MET A 137 15.76 -2.54 4.35
CA MET A 137 14.58 -1.96 5.00
C MET A 137 14.82 -0.51 5.41
N ASN A 138 16.01 -0.21 5.91
CA ASN A 138 16.40 1.14 6.30
C ASN A 138 16.34 2.07 5.09
N VAL A 139 16.95 1.69 3.96
CA VAL A 139 16.90 2.49 2.73
C VAL A 139 15.46 2.65 2.21
N TYR A 140 14.68 1.57 2.22
CA TYR A 140 13.29 1.58 1.73
C TYR A 140 12.39 2.58 2.47
N TYR A 141 12.49 2.67 3.80
CA TYR A 141 11.64 3.56 4.60
C TYR A 141 12.24 4.93 4.90
N THR A 142 13.57 5.07 4.90
CA THR A 142 14.23 6.36 5.17
C THR A 142 14.24 7.25 3.93
N ASN A 143 14.38 6.66 2.74
CA ASN A 143 14.43 7.40 1.48
C ASN A 143 13.03 7.46 0.84
N ARG A 144 12.32 8.58 1.03
CA ARG A 144 10.97 8.81 0.48
C ARG A 144 10.87 8.61 -1.04
N PRO A 145 11.81 9.13 -1.87
CA PRO A 145 11.86 8.81 -3.29
C PRO A 145 11.88 7.30 -3.61
N VAL A 146 12.63 6.51 -2.84
CA VAL A 146 12.70 5.05 -3.03
C VAL A 146 11.35 4.41 -2.71
N LEU A 147 10.74 4.76 -1.57
CA LEU A 147 9.41 4.27 -1.20
C LEU A 147 8.37 4.59 -2.28
N PHE A 148 8.33 5.86 -2.71
CA PHE A 148 7.40 6.31 -3.74
C PHE A 148 7.62 5.56 -5.06
N PHE A 149 8.87 5.42 -5.50
CA PHE A 149 9.18 4.73 -6.76
C PHE A 149 8.81 3.24 -6.71
N MET A 150 9.03 2.57 -5.58
CA MET A 150 8.67 1.16 -5.41
C MET A 150 7.15 0.96 -5.39
N CYS A 151 6.41 1.80 -4.67
CA CYS A 151 4.95 1.76 -4.66
C CYS A 151 4.37 2.09 -6.05
N ALA A 152 4.78 3.22 -6.64
CA ALA A 152 4.31 3.65 -7.95
C ALA A 152 4.67 2.66 -9.05
N GLY A 153 5.87 2.07 -9.00
CA GLY A 153 6.29 1.03 -9.95
C GLY A 153 5.46 -0.25 -9.83
N ASN A 154 5.17 -0.71 -8.61
CA ASN A 154 4.28 -1.85 -8.40
C ASN A 154 2.86 -1.59 -8.94
N GLU A 155 2.30 -0.41 -8.65
CA GLU A 155 0.99 -0.02 -9.17
C GLU A 155 0.99 0.11 -10.70
N ALA A 156 2.04 0.71 -11.26
CA ALA A 156 2.21 0.83 -12.71
C ALA A 156 2.28 -0.54 -13.40
N PHE A 157 2.90 -1.54 -12.76
CA PHE A 157 2.96 -2.90 -13.30
C PHE A 157 1.57 -3.51 -13.45
N TYR A 158 0.79 -3.54 -12.37
CA TYR A 158 -0.56 -4.13 -12.42
C TYR A 158 -1.52 -3.31 -13.29
N ALA A 159 -1.46 -1.99 -13.24
CA ALA A 159 -2.29 -1.12 -14.07
C ALA A 159 -1.95 -1.28 -15.56
N SER A 160 -0.67 -1.41 -15.90
CA SER A 160 -0.25 -1.65 -17.30
C SER A 160 -0.63 -3.04 -17.78
N LEU A 161 -0.52 -4.07 -16.91
CA LEU A 161 -0.97 -5.42 -17.23
C LEU A 161 -2.47 -5.45 -17.53
N TYR A 162 -3.26 -4.69 -16.77
CA TYR A 162 -4.69 -4.50 -17.05
C TYR A 162 -4.93 -3.77 -18.38
N LEU A 163 -4.23 -2.66 -18.64
CA LEU A 163 -4.43 -1.86 -19.85
C LEU A 163 -4.02 -2.61 -21.13
N VAL A 164 -2.91 -3.34 -21.11
CA VAL A 164 -2.42 -4.12 -22.26
C VAL A 164 -3.41 -5.20 -22.71
N ASN A 165 -4.29 -5.67 -21.81
CA ASN A 165 -5.39 -6.56 -22.19
C ASN A 165 -6.38 -5.93 -23.19
N PHE A 166 -6.50 -4.60 -23.20
CA PHE A 166 -7.47 -3.87 -24.03
C PHE A 166 -6.80 -3.02 -25.10
N ILE A 167 -5.68 -2.36 -24.78
CA ILE A 167 -5.03 -1.39 -25.66
C ILE A 167 -3.53 -1.31 -25.35
N GLU A 168 -2.70 -1.14 -26.39
CA GLU A 168 -1.24 -1.01 -26.25
C GLU A 168 -0.79 0.41 -25.86
N GLY A 169 -1.66 1.39 -26.06
CA GLY A 169 -1.36 2.83 -25.93
C GLY A 169 -0.66 3.40 -27.17
N PRO A 170 -0.23 4.68 -27.12
CA PRO A 170 0.54 5.30 -28.20
C PRO A 170 1.82 4.51 -28.49
N ILE A 171 2.16 4.36 -29.78
CA ILE A 171 3.37 3.65 -30.20
C ILE A 171 4.57 4.58 -29.98
N ILE A 172 5.51 4.13 -29.14
CA ILE A 172 6.77 4.80 -28.85
C ILE A 172 7.90 3.81 -29.12
N ALA A 173 8.89 4.20 -29.93
CA ALA A 173 10.02 3.33 -30.28
C ALA A 173 9.60 1.93 -30.83
N GLY A 174 8.47 1.86 -31.55
CA GLY A 174 7.94 0.62 -32.14
C GLY A 174 7.17 -0.29 -31.18
N LEU A 175 7.02 0.09 -29.91
CA LEU A 175 6.25 -0.64 -28.90
C LEU A 175 5.13 0.23 -28.33
N GLY A 176 4.04 -0.39 -27.86
CA GLY A 176 2.98 0.32 -27.14
C GLY A 176 3.47 0.89 -25.81
N LEU A 177 3.10 2.13 -25.49
CA LEU A 177 3.45 2.79 -24.23
C LEU A 177 3.17 1.92 -23.00
N PHE A 178 1.98 1.30 -22.91
CA PHE A 178 1.62 0.49 -21.74
C PHE A 178 2.47 -0.78 -21.62
N ARG A 179 2.88 -1.36 -22.76
CA ARG A 179 3.79 -2.49 -22.79
C ARG A 179 5.21 -2.11 -22.38
N ILE A 180 5.68 -0.92 -22.76
CA ILE A 180 6.95 -0.37 -22.28
C ILE A 180 6.91 -0.17 -20.76
N ILE A 181 5.85 0.45 -20.23
CA ILE A 181 5.69 0.65 -18.79
C ILE A 181 5.66 -0.70 -18.08
N LEU A 182 4.94 -1.69 -18.62
CA LEU A 182 4.90 -3.05 -18.07
C LEU A 182 6.29 -3.68 -17.95
N TYR A 183 7.11 -3.63 -19.01
CA TYR A 183 8.46 -4.22 -18.95
C TYR A 183 9.40 -3.46 -18.00
N PHE A 184 9.28 -2.14 -17.93
CA PHE A 184 10.09 -1.32 -17.02
C PHE A 184 9.70 -1.53 -15.55
N SER A 185 8.39 -1.70 -15.28
CA SER A 185 7.86 -1.85 -13.93
C SER A 185 7.90 -3.28 -13.39
N LEU A 186 7.98 -4.30 -14.25
CA LEU A 186 8.13 -5.70 -13.86
C LEU A 186 9.27 -5.96 -12.85
N PRO A 187 10.53 -5.52 -13.09
CA PRO A 187 11.58 -5.72 -12.10
C PRO A 187 11.30 -5.02 -10.77
N ILE A 188 10.61 -3.87 -10.79
CA ILE A 188 10.21 -3.14 -9.58
C ILE A 188 9.19 -3.96 -8.79
N ALA A 189 8.17 -4.50 -9.45
CA ALA A 189 7.16 -5.35 -8.81
C ALA A 189 7.79 -6.60 -8.17
N VAL A 190 8.75 -7.24 -8.85
CA VAL A 190 9.48 -8.40 -8.30
C VAL A 190 10.28 -8.00 -7.04
N VAL A 191 11.01 -6.89 -7.09
CA VAL A 191 11.79 -6.39 -5.94
C VAL A 191 10.86 -6.00 -4.79
N LYS A 192 9.73 -5.34 -5.07
CA LYS A 192 8.73 -4.99 -4.05
C LYS A 192 8.16 -6.24 -3.37
N THR A 193 7.84 -7.30 -4.12
CA THR A 193 7.40 -8.57 -3.53
C THR A 193 8.47 -9.20 -2.65
N ALA A 194 9.76 -9.12 -3.03
CA ALA A 194 10.86 -9.58 -2.19
C ALA A 194 10.99 -8.76 -0.89
N ILE A 195 10.79 -7.44 -0.95
CA ILE A 195 10.75 -6.56 0.23
C ILE A 195 9.56 -6.92 1.12
N SER A 196 8.38 -7.22 0.55
CA SER A 196 7.25 -7.72 1.33
C SER A 196 7.59 -9.01 2.07
N LEU A 197 8.25 -9.99 1.44
CA LEU A 197 8.71 -11.19 2.16
C LEU A 197 9.68 -10.86 3.31
N LEU A 198 10.54 -9.86 3.13
CA LEU A 198 11.42 -9.36 4.18
C LEU A 198 10.63 -8.77 5.37
N HIS A 199 9.53 -8.04 5.11
CA HIS A 199 8.60 -7.60 6.17
C HIS A 199 8.12 -8.77 7.02
N CYS A 200 7.74 -9.89 6.40
CA CYS A 200 7.27 -11.07 7.12
C CYS A 200 8.36 -11.68 8.00
N VAL A 201 9.60 -11.80 7.49
CA VAL A 201 10.72 -12.36 8.26
C VAL A 201 11.03 -11.48 9.48
N VAL A 202 11.06 -10.16 9.28
CA VAL A 202 11.30 -9.19 10.37
C VAL A 202 10.17 -9.25 11.40
N ALA A 203 8.92 -9.25 10.95
CA ALA A 203 7.76 -9.34 11.82
C ALA A 203 7.75 -10.62 12.66
N ALA A 204 8.05 -11.77 12.04
CA ALA A 204 8.11 -13.06 12.73
C ALA A 204 9.19 -13.09 13.82
N ARG A 205 10.38 -12.52 13.55
CA ARG A 205 11.44 -12.38 14.56
C ARG A 205 11.01 -11.49 15.72
N ASN A 206 10.39 -10.35 15.41
CA ASN A 206 9.93 -9.41 16.43
C ASN A 206 8.84 -10.02 17.31
N LEU A 207 7.87 -10.74 16.73
CA LEU A 207 6.86 -11.49 17.49
C LEU A 207 7.50 -12.55 18.40
N GLY A 208 8.47 -13.33 17.89
CA GLY A 208 9.20 -14.30 18.71
C GLY A 208 9.93 -13.67 19.91
N ILE A 209 10.47 -12.45 19.75
CA ILE A 209 11.08 -11.69 20.85
C ILE A 209 10.02 -11.29 21.89
N ILE A 210 8.84 -10.84 21.45
CA ILE A 210 7.71 -10.51 22.34
C ILE A 210 7.34 -11.75 23.16
N ASP A 211 7.09 -12.87 22.48
CA ASP A 211 6.66 -14.12 23.14
C ASP A 211 7.68 -14.59 24.17
N VAL A 212 8.98 -14.56 23.85
CA VAL A 212 10.04 -14.93 24.80
C VAL A 212 10.07 -13.99 26.01
N ASN A 213 9.87 -12.69 25.80
CA ASN A 213 9.86 -11.71 26.89
C ASN A 213 8.63 -11.86 27.80
N ASP A 214 7.45 -12.08 27.21
CA ASP A 214 6.22 -12.25 27.98
C ASP A 214 6.24 -13.56 28.78
N ARG A 215 6.79 -14.64 28.20
CA ARG A 215 7.03 -15.88 28.96
C ARG A 215 8.01 -15.73 30.13
N LYS A 216 8.99 -14.81 30.04
CA LYS A 216 9.91 -14.51 31.15
C LYS A 216 9.28 -13.67 32.25
N LYS A 217 8.23 -12.91 31.96
CA LYS A 217 7.51 -12.09 32.96
C LYS A 217 6.40 -12.87 33.67
N GLY A 218 5.86 -13.91 33.01
CA GLY A 218 4.83 -14.79 33.56
C GLY A 218 5.36 -15.96 34.39
N ASN A 219 6.69 -16.15 34.46
CA ASN A 219 7.40 -17.03 35.38
C ASN A 219 8.10 -16.19 36.45
#